data_AF-A0A1A8NJF4-F1
#
_entry.id   AF-A0A1A8NJF4-F1
#
_cell.length_a   1.000
_cell.length_b   1.000
_cell.length_c   1.000
_cell.angle_alpha   90.00
_cell.angle_beta   90.00
_cell.angle_gamma   90.00
#
_symmetry.space_group_name_H-M   'P 1'
#
loop_
_entity.id
_entity.type
_entity.pdbx_description
1 polymer ?
#
loop_
_entity_poly.entity_id
_entity_poly.type
_entity_poly.pdbx_seq_one_letter_code
_entity_poly.pdbx_strand_id
1 'polypeptide(L)'
;MENSKDLKARARTYSQCKSKKTMKHLMGISPQEVISFISKGWGGRTTDAHITANSGFLDNLLPGDLILADRGFTIQNQAGLHCAKVEAPALSRGKKQLGAIELEDSRKLAAVRIHAERVIGQARSKYKILHGPVPISHLMPNAPICAPQ
;
A
#
# COMPACT_ATOMS: atom_id res chain seq x y z
N MET A 1 -11.90 11.97 7.04
CA MET A 1 -12.28 12.59 5.75
C MET A 1 -13.35 13.63 6.00
N GLU A 2 -13.29 14.78 5.35
CA GLU A 2 -14.37 15.76 5.34
C GLU A 2 -15.69 15.16 4.80
N ASN A 3 -16.82 15.66 5.29
CA ASN A 3 -18.15 15.29 4.80
C ASN A 3 -18.56 16.17 3.62
N SER A 4 -18.21 15.77 2.39
CA SER A 4 -18.74 16.42 1.20
C SER A 4 -20.21 16.09 0.95
N LYS A 5 -20.95 17.09 0.44
CA LYS A 5 -22.32 16.96 -0.07
C LYS A 5 -22.38 16.28 -1.44
N ASP A 6 -21.26 16.20 -2.17
CA ASP A 6 -21.16 15.51 -3.45
C ASP A 6 -21.18 13.98 -3.26
N LEU A 7 -22.17 13.34 -3.88
CA LEU A 7 -22.37 11.90 -3.86
C LEU A 7 -21.19 11.13 -4.50
N LYS A 8 -20.57 11.68 -5.55
CA LYS A 8 -19.41 11.05 -6.22
C LYS A 8 -18.20 11.05 -5.29
N ALA A 9 -17.90 12.18 -4.64
CA ALA A 9 -16.84 12.27 -3.64
C ALA A 9 -17.07 11.33 -2.44
N ARG A 10 -18.32 11.21 -1.97
CA ARG A 10 -18.67 10.26 -0.89
C ARG A 10 -18.44 8.81 -1.31
N ALA A 11 -18.85 8.45 -2.53
CA ALA A 11 -18.67 7.09 -3.05
C ALA A 11 -17.18 6.74 -3.15
N ARG A 12 -16.34 7.63 -3.68
CA ARG A 12 -14.87 7.42 -3.82
C ARG A 12 -14.15 7.21 -2.49
N THR A 13 -14.58 7.92 -1.45
CA THR A 13 -13.88 7.94 -0.16
C THR A 13 -14.32 6.84 0.79
N TYR A 14 -15.49 6.23 0.59
CA TYR A 14 -16.01 5.22 1.51
C TYR A 14 -15.29 3.86 1.38
N SER A 15 -14.41 3.52 2.32
CA SER A 15 -13.82 2.17 2.35
C SER A 15 -14.72 1.20 3.11
N GLN A 16 -15.18 0.14 2.44
CA GLN A 16 -16.00 -0.91 3.07
C GLN A 16 -15.25 -1.60 4.22
N CYS A 17 -13.97 -1.94 4.02
CA CYS A 17 -13.12 -2.58 5.02
C CYS A 17 -13.01 -1.80 6.36
N LYS A 18 -13.12 -0.47 6.33
CA LYS A 18 -13.05 0.38 7.55
C LYS A 18 -14.41 0.97 7.95
N SER A 19 -15.47 0.66 7.21
CA SER A 19 -16.83 1.20 7.38
C SER A 19 -16.86 2.73 7.60
N LYS A 20 -15.93 3.44 6.94
CA LYS A 20 -15.77 4.90 7.08
C LYS A 20 -15.12 5.50 5.84
N LYS A 21 -15.25 6.82 5.70
CA LYS A 21 -14.56 7.57 4.64
C LYS A 21 -13.07 7.64 4.95
N THR A 22 -12.24 7.11 4.07
CA THR A 22 -10.79 7.06 4.20
C THR A 22 -10.10 7.59 2.95
N MET A 23 -8.87 8.03 3.16
CA MET A 23 -7.91 8.33 2.12
C MET A 23 -6.73 7.38 2.30
N LYS A 24 -6.18 6.91 1.19
CA LYS A 24 -5.01 6.03 1.12
C LYS A 24 -3.82 6.79 0.54
N HIS A 25 -2.64 6.45 1.02
CA HIS A 25 -1.37 6.80 0.39
C HIS A 25 -0.56 5.53 0.24
N LEU A 26 0.17 5.39 -0.86
CA LEU A 26 1.21 4.39 -1.00
C LEU A 26 2.50 4.96 -0.42
N MET A 27 3.17 4.18 0.44
CA MET A 27 4.46 4.52 1.01
C MET A 27 5.49 3.47 0.63
N GLY A 28 6.61 3.91 0.06
CA GLY A 28 7.82 3.09 -0.10
C GLY A 28 8.73 3.30 1.09
N ILE A 29 9.20 2.21 1.69
CA ILE A 29 10.04 2.22 2.89
C ILE A 29 11.26 1.35 2.60
N SER A 30 12.46 1.91 2.77
CA SER A 30 13.70 1.15 2.63
C SER A 30 13.91 0.21 3.83
N PRO A 31 14.72 -0.85 3.70
CA PRO A 31 15.09 -1.70 4.83
C PRO A 31 15.74 -0.96 6.00
N GLN A 32 16.24 0.27 5.78
CA GLN A 32 16.86 1.13 6.80
C GLN A 32 15.81 1.98 7.55
N GLU A 33 14.52 1.63 7.48
CA GLU A 33 13.39 2.36 8.09
C GLU A 33 13.19 3.80 7.55
N VAL A 34 13.72 4.12 6.37
CA VAL A 34 13.56 5.44 5.73
C VAL A 34 12.39 5.41 4.76
N ILE A 35 11.52 6.42 4.81
CA ILE A 35 10.46 6.61 3.81
C ILE A 35 11.12 7.14 2.53
N SER A 36 11.18 6.30 1.50
CA SER A 36 11.77 6.65 0.19
C SER A 36 10.74 7.18 -0.81
N PHE A 37 9.45 6.95 -0.57
CA PHE A 37 8.39 7.36 -1.47
C PHE A 37 7.07 7.59 -0.72
N ILE A 38 6.31 8.62 -1.10
CA ILE A 38 4.93 8.85 -0.67
C ILE A 38 4.12 9.29 -1.89
N SER A 39 3.04 8.57 -2.20
CA SER A 39 2.13 8.98 -3.28
C SER A 39 1.28 10.19 -2.90
N LYS A 40 0.61 10.78 -3.89
CA LYS A 40 -0.56 11.64 -3.65
C LYS A 40 -1.70 10.85 -2.98
N GLY A 41 -2.70 11.55 -2.42
CA GLY A 41 -3.82 10.94 -1.70
C GLY A 41 -4.87 10.32 -2.63
N TRP A 42 -5.31 9.11 -2.33
CA TRP A 42 -6.32 8.37 -3.10
C TRP A 42 -7.55 8.06 -2.26
N GLY A 43 -8.72 7.97 -2.90
CA GLY A 43 -9.96 7.59 -2.20
C GLY A 43 -9.86 6.17 -1.64
N GLY A 44 -10.48 5.91 -0.49
CA GLY A 44 -10.45 4.63 0.21
C GLY A 44 -10.89 3.40 -0.60
N ARG A 45 -11.63 3.59 -1.70
CA ARG A 45 -12.04 2.52 -2.63
C ARG A 45 -11.04 2.21 -3.74
N THR A 46 -10.01 3.02 -3.90
CA THR A 46 -9.00 2.77 -4.92
C THR A 46 -8.22 1.50 -4.54
N THR A 47 -8.06 0.57 -5.47
CA THR A 47 -7.29 -0.66 -5.22
C THR A 47 -5.81 -0.34 -5.10
N ASP A 48 -5.11 -1.13 -4.29
CA ASP A 48 -3.69 -0.89 -4.04
C ASP A 48 -2.85 -1.10 -5.31
N ALA A 49 -3.26 -2.04 -6.18
CA ALA A 49 -2.69 -2.22 -7.51
C ALA A 49 -2.88 -0.98 -8.41
N HIS A 50 -4.07 -0.36 -8.42
CA HIS A 50 -4.30 0.85 -9.19
C HIS A 50 -3.49 2.03 -8.67
N ILE A 51 -3.42 2.20 -7.34
CA ILE A 51 -2.59 3.25 -6.73
C ILE A 51 -1.13 3.06 -7.16
N THR A 52 -0.58 1.85 -7.07
CA THR A 52 0.82 1.58 -7.41
C THR A 52 1.13 1.89 -8.87
N ALA A 53 0.26 1.46 -9.79
CA ALA A 53 0.45 1.70 -11.22
C ALA A 53 0.36 3.19 -11.61
N ASN A 54 -0.32 4.01 -10.82
CA ASN A 54 -0.62 5.41 -11.17
C ASN A 54 0.01 6.43 -10.20
N SER A 55 0.78 5.99 -9.20
CA SER A 55 1.39 6.89 -8.23
C SER A 55 2.75 7.44 -8.66
N GLY A 56 3.33 6.92 -9.74
CA GLY A 56 4.72 7.16 -10.12
C GLY A 56 5.72 6.40 -9.23
N PHE A 57 5.27 5.37 -8.51
CA PHE A 57 6.17 4.54 -7.68
C PHE A 57 7.08 3.69 -8.58
N LEU A 58 6.50 3.04 -9.59
CA LEU A 58 7.19 2.14 -10.51
C LEU A 58 8.29 2.83 -11.31
N ASP A 59 8.12 4.12 -11.61
CA ASP A 59 9.10 4.93 -12.34
C ASP A 59 10.43 5.11 -11.57
N ASN A 60 10.44 4.87 -10.25
CA ASN A 60 11.64 4.94 -9.42
C ASN A 60 12.35 3.59 -9.30
N LEU A 61 11.80 2.51 -9.88
CA LEU A 61 12.41 1.19 -9.80
C LEU A 61 13.63 1.09 -10.72
N LEU A 62 14.68 0.49 -10.19
CA LEU A 62 15.87 0.13 -10.94
C LEU A 62 15.87 -1.37 -11.27
N PRO A 63 16.49 -1.77 -12.40
CA PRO A 63 16.68 -3.18 -12.71
C PRO A 63 17.37 -3.93 -11.55
N GLY A 64 16.76 -5.04 -11.11
CA GLY A 64 17.24 -5.83 -9.99
C GLY A 64 16.63 -5.48 -8.63
N ASP A 65 15.80 -4.43 -8.54
CA ASP A 65 15.13 -4.08 -7.29
C ASP A 65 14.20 -5.19 -6.77
N LEU A 66 14.14 -5.32 -5.45
CA LEU A 66 13.26 -6.26 -4.75
C LEU A 66 12.22 -5.49 -3.91
N ILE A 67 10.95 -5.67 -4.26
CA ILE A 67 9.83 -5.00 -3.61
C ILE A 67 9.13 -6.01 -2.70
N LEU A 68 9.10 -5.74 -1.40
CA LEU A 68 8.25 -6.48 -0.48
C LEU A 68 6.86 -5.83 -0.42
N ALA A 69 5.82 -6.57 -0.82
CA ALA A 69 4.46 -6.07 -0.83
C ALA A 69 3.50 -7.03 -0.11
N ASP A 70 2.44 -6.47 0.49
CA ASP A 70 1.36 -7.28 1.05
C ASP A 70 0.61 -8.01 -0.08
N ARG A 71 0.01 -9.16 0.23
CA ARG A 71 -0.61 -10.07 -0.75
C ARG A 71 -1.68 -9.44 -1.66
N GLY A 72 -2.28 -8.32 -1.27
CA GLY A 72 -3.25 -7.57 -2.08
C GLY A 72 -2.64 -6.76 -3.22
N PHE A 73 -1.31 -6.64 -3.28
CA PHE A 73 -0.58 -5.91 -4.31
C PHE A 73 -0.25 -6.83 -5.48
N THR A 74 -1.17 -6.91 -6.44
CA THR A 74 -0.96 -7.63 -7.71
C THR A 74 -0.20 -6.75 -8.71
N ILE A 75 1.08 -6.50 -8.43
CA ILE A 75 1.94 -5.57 -9.19
C ILE A 75 3.13 -6.26 -9.87
N GLN A 76 3.21 -7.60 -9.81
CA GLN A 76 4.32 -8.40 -10.32
C GLN A 76 4.62 -8.09 -11.79
N ASN A 77 3.59 -8.09 -12.64
CA ASN A 77 3.75 -7.82 -14.07
C ASN A 77 4.26 -6.40 -14.32
N GLN A 78 3.76 -5.43 -13.56
CA GLN A 78 4.13 -4.02 -13.72
C GLN A 78 5.56 -3.77 -13.27
N ALA A 79 5.96 -4.31 -12.10
CA ALA A 79 7.34 -4.24 -11.63
C ALA A 79 8.32 -4.99 -12.56
N GLY A 80 7.88 -6.12 -13.14
CA GLY A 80 8.68 -6.90 -14.08
C GLY A 80 9.05 -6.15 -15.37
N LEU A 81 8.23 -5.20 -15.81
CA LEU A 81 8.56 -4.30 -16.93
C LEU A 81 9.78 -3.42 -16.63
N HIS A 82 10.09 -3.18 -15.35
CA HIS A 82 11.27 -2.46 -14.89
C HIS A 82 12.40 -3.39 -14.46
N CYS A 83 12.32 -4.68 -14.79
CA CYS A 83 13.25 -5.73 -14.33
C CYS A 83 13.35 -5.83 -12.80
N ALA A 84 12.29 -5.46 -12.08
CA ALA A 84 12.19 -5.59 -10.63
C ALA A 84 11.34 -6.81 -10.23
N LYS A 85 11.60 -7.35 -9.05
CA LYS A 85 10.90 -8.52 -8.49
C LYS A 85 10.02 -8.10 -7.32
N VAL A 86 8.83 -8.70 -7.23
CA VAL A 86 7.92 -8.49 -6.10
C VAL A 86 7.86 -9.78 -5.29
N GLU A 87 8.16 -9.67 -4.00
CA GLU A 87 8.02 -10.74 -3.02
C GLU A 87 6.84 -10.45 -2.11
N ALA A 88 6.07 -11.49 -1.80
CA ALA A 88 4.97 -11.42 -0.84
C ALA A 88 5.22 -12.45 0.28
N PRO A 89 4.87 -12.14 1.54
CA PRO A 89 5.01 -13.09 2.64
C PRO A 89 4.29 -14.42 2.33
N ALA A 90 4.99 -15.53 2.50
CA ALA A 90 4.47 -16.86 2.20
C ALA A 90 3.19 -17.18 3.01
N LEU A 91 2.22 -17.83 2.37
CA LEU A 91 1.00 -18.32 3.01
C LEU A 91 1.23 -19.77 3.49
N SER A 92 1.08 -20.03 4.78
CA SER A 92 1.11 -21.39 5.35
C SER A 92 -0.15 -22.22 5.07
N ARG A 93 -1.01 -21.85 4.11
CA ARG A 93 -2.26 -22.59 3.87
C ARG A 93 -2.02 -23.77 2.93
N GLY A 94 -2.06 -24.98 3.50
CA GLY A 94 -2.15 -26.25 2.77
C GLY A 94 -0.85 -27.07 2.74
N LYS A 95 0.32 -26.45 3.01
CA LYS A 95 1.56 -27.21 3.25
C LYS A 95 1.64 -27.57 4.74
N LYS A 96 1.66 -28.87 5.06
CA LYS A 96 1.79 -29.35 6.46
C LYS A 96 3.07 -28.84 7.14
N GLN A 97 4.14 -28.61 6.37
CA GLN A 97 5.41 -28.01 6.83
C GLN A 97 6.08 -27.27 5.65
N LEU A 98 6.67 -26.10 5.90
CA LEU A 98 7.61 -25.46 4.97
C LEU A 98 8.99 -26.08 5.18
N GLY A 99 9.79 -26.21 4.12
CA GLY A 99 11.18 -26.64 4.28
C GLY A 99 11.97 -25.66 5.13
N ALA A 100 13.04 -26.11 5.80
CA ALA A 100 13.82 -25.25 6.71
C ALA A 100 14.33 -23.95 6.04
N ILE A 101 14.72 -24.03 4.76
CA ILE A 101 15.16 -22.87 3.97
C ILE A 101 14.00 -21.91 3.68
N GLU A 102 12.85 -22.43 3.21
CA GLU A 102 11.66 -21.62 2.95
C GLU A 102 11.15 -20.92 4.24
N LEU A 103 11.28 -21.58 5.39
CA LEU A 103 10.91 -21.03 6.69
C LEU A 103 11.83 -19.87 7.09
N GLU A 104 13.14 -20.04 6.94
CA GLU A 104 14.12 -18.98 7.22
C GLU A 104 13.91 -17.76 6.31
N ASP A 105 13.66 -17.96 5.01
CA ASP A 105 13.42 -16.84 4.10
C ASP A 105 12.09 -16.13 4.41
N SER A 106 11.04 -16.88 4.75
CA SER A 106 9.78 -16.30 5.23
C SER A 106 9.98 -15.48 6.51
N ARG A 107 10.83 -15.97 7.44
CA ARG A 107 11.17 -15.26 8.68
C ARG A 107 11.91 -13.95 8.40
N LYS A 108 12.86 -13.94 7.45
CA LYS A 108 13.55 -12.72 7.02
C LYS A 108 12.57 -11.70 6.43
N LEU A 109 11.68 -12.13 5.52
CA LEU A 109 10.66 -11.25 4.95
C LEU A 109 9.70 -10.71 6.01
N ALA A 110 9.30 -11.53 6.98
CA ALA A 110 8.47 -11.10 8.11
C ALA A 110 9.19 -10.04 8.96
N ALA A 111 10.49 -10.18 9.20
CA ALA A 111 11.29 -9.17 9.91
C ALA A 111 11.32 -7.83 9.16
N VAL A 112 11.51 -7.86 7.83
CA VAL A 112 11.46 -6.64 7.00
C VAL A 112 10.08 -5.98 7.05
N ARG A 113 9.00 -6.77 7.03
CA ARG A 113 7.63 -6.26 7.14
C ARG A 113 7.38 -5.51 8.47
N ILE A 114 7.99 -5.95 9.57
CA ILE A 114 7.87 -5.27 10.87
C ILE A 114 8.43 -3.84 10.80
N HIS A 115 9.55 -3.63 10.09
CA HIS A 115 10.12 -2.29 9.88
C HIS A 115 9.15 -1.36 9.17
N ALA A 116 8.50 -1.83 8.10
CA ALA A 116 7.49 -1.06 7.38
C ALA A 116 6.27 -0.72 8.26
N GLU A 117 5.74 -1.71 8.99
CA GLU A 117 4.60 -1.51 9.90
C GLU A 117 4.93 -0.51 11.02
N ARG A 118 6.15 -0.58 11.57
CA ARG A 118 6.63 0.35 12.60
C ARG A 118 6.70 1.78 12.08
N VAL A 119 7.30 1.99 10.91
CA VAL A 119 7.40 3.34 10.31
C VAL A 119 6.01 3.92 10.03
N ILE A 120 5.09 3.12 9.48
CA ILE A 120 3.69 3.54 9.26
C ILE A 120 3.00 3.86 10.58
N GLY A 121 3.20 3.03 11.60
CA GLY A 121 2.66 3.25 12.95
C GLY A 121 3.17 4.54 13.58
N GLN A 122 4.48 4.81 13.47
CA GLN A 122 5.10 6.05 13.93
C GLN A 122 4.57 7.28 13.20
N ALA A 123 4.44 7.22 11.87
CA ALA A 123 3.86 8.32 11.10
C ALA A 123 2.44 8.61 11.58
N ARG A 124 1.62 7.56 11.76
CA ARG A 124 0.25 7.72 12.24
C ARG A 124 0.14 8.24 13.66
N SER A 125 1.06 7.91 14.57
CA SER A 125 0.97 8.34 15.97
C SER A 125 1.56 9.73 16.22
N LYS A 126 2.62 10.10 15.48
CA LYS A 126 3.33 11.37 15.68
C LYS A 126 2.63 12.54 14.99
N TYR A 127 2.08 12.34 13.79
CA TYR A 127 1.55 13.43 12.97
C TYR A 127 0.05 13.66 13.18
N LYS A 128 -0.28 14.63 14.04
CA LYS A 128 -1.67 15.03 14.36
C LYS A 128 -2.55 15.34 13.14
N ILE A 129 -1.94 15.83 12.05
CA ILE A 129 -2.64 16.11 10.77
C ILE A 129 -3.35 14.86 10.20
N LEU A 130 -2.91 13.65 10.55
CA LEU A 130 -3.50 12.40 10.10
C LEU A 130 -4.70 11.93 10.94
N HIS A 131 -4.96 12.56 12.09
CA HIS A 131 -6.06 12.19 13.00
C HIS A 131 -7.35 12.97 12.73
N GLY A 132 -7.27 14.07 11.99
CA GLY A 132 -8.40 14.96 11.69
C GLY A 132 -9.12 14.63 10.37
N PRO A 133 -10.24 15.32 10.10
CA PRO A 133 -10.86 15.29 8.78
C PRO A 133 -9.90 15.90 7.73
N VAL A 134 -9.49 15.09 6.76
CA VAL A 134 -8.71 15.57 5.62
C VAL A 134 -9.65 16.14 4.54
N PRO A 135 -9.35 17.34 3.99
CA PRO A 135 -10.08 17.94 2.88
C PRO A 135 -10.09 17.06 1.63
N ILE A 136 -11.20 17.07 0.90
CA ILE A 136 -11.34 16.28 -0.34
C ILE A 136 -10.45 16.82 -1.47
N SER A 137 -10.08 18.10 -1.42
CA SER A 137 -9.12 18.72 -2.34
C SER A 137 -7.75 18.05 -2.34
N HIS A 138 -7.40 17.30 -1.28
CA HIS A 138 -6.13 16.57 -1.19
C HIS A 138 -6.15 15.22 -1.92
N LEU A 139 -7.31 14.82 -2.47
CA LEU A 139 -7.44 13.61 -3.27
C LEU A 139 -6.98 13.82 -4.71
N MET A 140 -6.52 12.74 -5.32
CA MET A 140 -6.38 12.68 -6.77
C MET A 140 -7.71 12.91 -7.48
N PRO A 141 -7.78 13.92 -8.37
CA PRO A 141 -8.97 14.18 -9.14
C PRO A 141 -9.24 12.97 -10.03
N ASN A 142 -10.51 12.57 -10.11
CA ASN A 142 -10.96 11.46 -10.94
C ASN A 142 -10.42 10.06 -10.59
N ALA A 143 -9.92 9.85 -9.38
CA ALA A 143 -9.59 8.51 -8.90
C ALA A 143 -10.76 7.52 -9.13
N PRO A 144 -10.52 6.37 -9.77
CA PRO A 144 -11.59 5.44 -10.12
C PRO A 144 -12.22 4.84 -8.87
N ILE A 145 -13.54 4.61 -8.95
CA ILE A 145 -14.26 3.84 -7.94
C ILE A 145 -14.10 2.38 -8.34
N CYS A 146 -13.22 1.65 -7.69
CA CYS A 146 -13.14 0.21 -7.92
C CYS A 146 -14.36 -0.50 -7.31
N ALA A 147 -14.81 -1.56 -7.99
CA ALA A 147 -15.78 -2.49 -7.45
C ALA A 147 -15.25 -3.06 -6.12
N PRO A 148 -16.13 -3.35 -5.14
CA PRO A 148 -15.71 -4.06 -3.95
C PRO A 148 -15.10 -5.41 -4.34
N GLN A 149 -13.93 -5.72 -3.78
CA GLN A 149 -13.33 -7.05 -3.84
C GLN A 149 -13.99 -7.96 -2.80
#